data_AF-A0A1M3KQ25-F1
#
_entry.id   AF-A0A1M3KQ25-F1
#
_cell.length_a   1.000
_cell.length_b   1.000
_cell.length_c   1.000
_cell.angle_alpha   90.00
_cell.angle_beta   90.00
_cell.angle_gamma   90.00
#
_symmetry.space_group_name_H-M   'P 1'
#
loop_
_entity.id
_entity.type
_entity.pdbx_description
1 polymer ?
#
loop_
_entity_poly.entity_id
_entity_poly.type
_entity_poly.pdbx_seq_one_letter_code
_entity_poly.pdbx_strand_id
1 'polypeptide(L)'
;MRTDPEVFLLTQLVAQERRVSLTSLLRRSRGSGHAAAARQLAMYLCHVLLKRPQDVVAELFHRDRTTVAHAMQSIEDCRDDPGVEGEIARIEQRFNETRVTEVQHAA
;
A
#
# COMPACT_ATOMS: atom_id res chain seq x y z
N MET A 1 10.88 -3.80 -3.62
CA MET A 1 10.03 -2.72 -4.19
C MET A 1 10.47 -2.19 -5.56
N ARG A 2 11.76 -1.95 -5.86
CA ARG A 2 12.19 -1.42 -7.18
C ARG A 2 11.85 -2.31 -8.40
N THR A 3 11.56 -3.58 -8.17
CA THR A 3 11.20 -4.57 -9.18
C THR A 3 9.74 -4.48 -9.63
N ASP A 4 8.91 -3.69 -8.94
CA ASP A 4 7.50 -3.52 -9.25
C ASP A 4 7.12 -2.02 -9.15
N PRO A 5 7.09 -1.29 -10.28
CA PRO A 5 6.84 0.15 -10.29
C PRO A 5 5.42 0.49 -9.82
N GLU A 6 4.44 -0.39 -10.05
CA GLU A 6 3.06 -0.19 -9.61
C GLU A 6 2.96 -0.24 -8.09
N VAL A 7 3.61 -1.23 -7.47
CA VAL A 7 3.70 -1.33 -6.01
C VAL A 7 4.43 -0.12 -5.42
N PHE A 8 5.48 0.36 -6.08
CA PHE A 8 6.20 1.55 -5.64
C PHE A 8 5.30 2.79 -5.63
N LEU A 9 4.60 3.05 -6.75
CA LEU A 9 3.67 4.17 -6.88
C LEU A 9 2.54 4.09 -5.85
N LEU A 10 1.89 2.93 -5.72
CA LEU A 10 0.80 2.73 -4.78
C LEU A 10 1.26 2.97 -3.33
N THR A 11 2.44 2.47 -2.97
CA THR A 11 3.02 2.69 -1.64
C THR A 11 3.32 4.17 -1.39
N GLN A 12 3.78 4.91 -2.40
CA GLN A 12 4.00 6.34 -2.31
C GLN A 12 2.70 7.11 -2.09
N LEU A 13 1.62 6.75 -2.81
CA LEU A 13 0.31 7.37 -2.64
C LEU A 13 -0.26 7.12 -1.24
N VAL A 14 -0.11 5.91 -0.70
CA VAL A 14 -0.49 5.58 0.68
C VAL A 14 0.30 6.43 1.69
N ALA A 15 1.61 6.57 1.48
CA ALA A 15 2.44 7.40 2.35
C ALA A 15 1.96 8.87 2.37
N GLN A 16 1.59 9.40 1.21
CA GLN A 16 1.04 10.75 1.08
C GLN A 16 -0.33 10.91 1.76
N GLU A 17 -1.27 9.98 1.51
CA GLU A 17 -2.62 10.00 2.10
C GLU A 17 -2.54 9.98 3.64
N ARG A 18 -1.66 9.13 4.18
CA ARG A 18 -1.44 8.99 5.64
C ARG A 18 -0.45 10.00 6.22
N ARG A 19 0.08 10.94 5.42
CA ARG A 19 1.07 11.94 5.83
C ARG A 19 2.27 11.34 6.57
N VAL A 20 2.74 10.17 6.14
CA VAL A 20 3.97 9.53 6.63
C VAL A 20 5.06 9.60 5.56
N SER A 21 6.32 9.70 5.97
CA SER A 21 7.41 9.59 5.00
C SER A 21 7.50 8.17 4.45
N LEU A 22 7.77 8.04 3.15
CA LEU A 22 7.97 6.73 2.49
C LEU A 22 9.06 5.93 3.19
N THR A 23 10.15 6.59 3.62
CA THR A 23 11.23 5.96 4.39
C THR A 23 10.74 5.38 5.72
N SER A 24 9.86 6.08 6.44
CA SER A 24 9.29 5.57 7.70
C SER A 24 8.35 4.38 7.44
N LEU A 25 7.53 4.45 6.39
CA LEU A 25 6.66 3.36 5.95
C LEU A 25 7.50 2.13 5.54
N LEU A 26 8.63 2.28 4.87
CA LEU A 26 9.47 1.15 4.46
C LEU A 26 10.48 0.69 5.51
N ARG A 27 10.62 1.40 6.62
CA ARG A 27 11.58 1.05 7.67
C ARG A 27 11.30 -0.34 8.24
N ARG A 28 12.36 -1.13 8.48
CA ARG A 28 12.27 -2.49 9.04
C ARG A 28 11.75 -2.55 10.48
N SER A 29 12.06 -1.58 11.34
CA SER A 29 11.45 -1.55 12.68
C SER A 29 9.95 -1.22 12.59
N ARG A 30 9.15 -1.58 13.61
CA ARG A 30 7.72 -1.24 13.67
C ARG A 30 7.49 0.26 13.46
N GLY A 31 8.38 1.09 14.02
CA GLY A 31 8.28 2.54 13.98
C GLY A 31 7.10 3.06 14.80
N SER A 32 6.56 4.23 14.43
CA SER A 32 5.34 4.75 15.05
C SER A 32 4.13 3.92 14.63
N GLY A 33 3.08 3.90 15.46
CA GLY A 33 1.81 3.24 15.12
C GLY A 33 1.23 3.74 13.79
N HIS A 34 1.38 5.04 13.49
CA HIS A 34 0.93 5.64 12.24
C HIS A 34 1.68 5.09 11.01
N ALA A 35 3.00 4.93 11.10
CA ALA A 35 3.80 4.35 10.02
C ALA A 35 3.51 2.84 9.86
N ALA A 36 3.18 2.15 10.96
CA ALA A 36 2.75 0.76 10.92
C ALA A 36 1.40 0.60 10.21
N ALA A 37 0.40 1.41 10.57
CA ALA A 37 -0.91 1.41 9.93
C ALA A 37 -0.82 1.72 8.42
N ALA A 38 -0.04 2.74 8.04
CA ALA A 38 0.19 3.07 6.63
C ALA A 38 0.85 1.91 5.86
N ARG A 39 1.79 1.20 6.49
CA ARG A 39 2.43 0.02 5.88
C ARG A 39 1.44 -1.13 5.70
N GLN A 40 0.57 -1.38 6.68
CA GLN A 40 -0.46 -2.42 6.59
C GLN A 40 -1.43 -2.12 5.44
N LEU A 41 -1.89 -0.87 5.33
CA LEU A 41 -2.74 -0.43 4.22
C LEU A 41 -2.03 -0.60 2.86
N ALA A 42 -0.76 -0.20 2.76
CA ALA A 42 0.00 -0.38 1.52
C ALA A 42 0.12 -1.86 1.12
N MET A 43 0.43 -2.75 2.06
CA MET A 43 0.47 -4.20 1.80
C MET A 43 -0.88 -4.72 1.32
N TYR A 44 -1.96 -4.34 2.01
CA TYR A 44 -3.32 -4.71 1.66
C TYR A 44 -3.69 -4.29 0.23
N LEU A 45 -3.45 -3.03 -0.13
CA LEU A 45 -3.78 -2.54 -1.46
C LEU A 45 -2.92 -3.17 -2.56
N CYS A 46 -1.65 -3.48 -2.29
CA CYS A 46 -0.82 -4.25 -3.24
C CYS A 46 -1.43 -5.64 -3.51
N HIS A 47 -2.01 -6.27 -2.49
CA HIS A 47 -2.68 -7.55 -2.66
C HIS A 47 -4.03 -7.40 -3.39
N VAL A 48 -4.88 -6.47 -2.94
CA VAL A 48 -6.26 -6.41 -3.40
C VAL A 48 -6.42 -5.65 -4.73
N LEU A 49 -5.77 -4.50 -4.89
CA LEU A 49 -5.87 -3.70 -6.12
C LEU A 49 -4.95 -4.25 -7.21
N LEU A 50 -3.70 -4.58 -6.88
CA LEU A 50 -2.71 -5.06 -7.86
C LEU A 50 -2.65 -6.58 -8.00
N LYS A 51 -3.47 -7.32 -7.25
CA LYS A 51 -3.53 -8.80 -7.26
C LYS A 51 -2.18 -9.46 -6.99
N ARG A 52 -1.28 -8.79 -6.25
CA ARG A 52 0.02 -9.36 -5.91
C ARG A 52 -0.15 -10.46 -4.85
N PRO A 53 0.41 -11.65 -5.07
CA PRO A 53 0.42 -12.70 -4.05
C PRO A 53 1.05 -12.23 -2.73
N GLN A 54 0.59 -12.75 -1.58
CA GLN A 54 1.06 -12.27 -0.26
C GLN A 54 2.56 -12.52 -0.02
N ASP A 55 3.12 -13.58 -0.59
CA ASP A 55 4.56 -13.87 -0.63
C ASP A 55 5.33 -12.81 -1.43
N VAL A 56 4.83 -12.42 -2.60
CA VAL A 56 5.40 -11.32 -3.39
C VAL A 56 5.34 -10.00 -2.60
N VAL A 57 4.22 -9.70 -1.94
CA VAL A 57 4.10 -8.53 -1.07
C VAL A 57 5.10 -8.60 0.09
N ALA A 58 5.27 -9.77 0.71
CA ALA A 58 6.21 -9.98 1.80
C ALA A 58 7.65 -9.69 1.35
N GLU A 59 8.06 -10.19 0.19
CA GLU A 59 9.36 -9.93 -0.41
C GLU A 59 9.57 -8.45 -0.73
N LEU A 60 8.59 -7.81 -1.38
CA LEU A 60 8.68 -6.41 -1.82
C LEU A 60 8.84 -5.43 -0.66
N PHE A 61 8.22 -5.73 0.49
CA PHE A 61 8.29 -4.94 1.73
C PHE A 61 9.33 -5.46 2.74
N HIS A 62 10.09 -6.51 2.39
CA HIS A 62 11.07 -7.18 3.27
C HIS A 62 10.48 -7.59 4.63
N ARG A 63 9.34 -8.28 4.59
CA ARG A 63 8.60 -8.79 5.75
C ARG A 63 8.39 -10.28 5.71
N ASP A 64 8.13 -10.86 6.88
CA ASP A 64 7.63 -12.22 6.98
C ASP A 64 6.20 -12.30 6.47
N ARG A 65 5.85 -13.42 5.84
CA ARG A 65 4.49 -13.68 5.34
C ARG A 65 3.43 -13.53 6.43
N THR A 66 3.74 -13.88 7.68
CA THR A 66 2.84 -13.71 8.83
C THR A 66 2.55 -12.24 9.14
N THR A 67 3.51 -11.34 8.90
CA THR A 67 3.30 -9.90 9.02
C THR A 67 2.33 -9.39 7.96
N VAL A 68 2.43 -9.90 6.73
CA VAL A 68 1.50 -9.56 5.64
C VAL A 68 0.10 -10.10 5.97
N ALA A 69 -0.02 -11.36 6.41
CA ALA A 69 -1.30 -11.93 6.81
C ALA A 69 -1.96 -11.12 7.95
N HIS A 70 -1.16 -10.68 8.93
CA HIS A 70 -1.64 -9.82 10.00
C HIS A 70 -2.08 -8.43 9.49
N ALA A 71 -1.37 -7.87 8.50
CA ALA A 71 -1.79 -6.63 7.84
C ALA A 71 -3.12 -6.79 7.11
N MET A 72 -3.34 -7.90 6.40
CA MET A 72 -4.61 -8.19 5.73
C MET A 72 -5.75 -8.23 6.75
N GLN A 73 -5.62 -9.05 7.79
CA GLN A 73 -6.62 -9.18 8.83
C GLN A 73 -6.96 -7.83 9.46
N SER A 74 -5.95 -7.03 9.81
CA SER A 74 -6.14 -5.73 10.46
C SER A 74 -6.91 -4.71 9.60
N ILE A 75 -6.84 -4.80 8.27
CA ILE A 75 -7.60 -3.93 7.37
C ILE A 75 -8.99 -4.52 7.07
N GLU A 76 -9.09 -5.84 6.94
CA GLU A 76 -10.39 -6.53 6.77
C GLU A 76 -11.31 -6.30 7.99
N ASP A 77 -10.76 -6.31 9.20
CA ASP A 77 -11.50 -6.04 10.44
C ASP A 77 -12.15 -4.65 10.47
N CYS A 78 -11.66 -3.69 9.68
CA CYS A 78 -12.19 -2.33 9.59
C CYS A 78 -12.67 -1.94 8.19
N ARG A 79 -12.80 -2.91 7.26
CA ARG A 79 -13.10 -2.62 5.85
C ARG A 79 -14.49 -2.00 5.65
N ASP A 80 -15.44 -2.34 6.52
CA ASP A 80 -16.81 -1.82 6.54
C ASP A 80 -16.92 -0.40 7.12
N ASP A 81 -15.85 0.14 7.71
CA ASP A 81 -15.82 1.52 8.18
C ASP A 81 -15.85 2.49 6.98
N PRO A 82 -16.84 3.41 6.91
CA PRO A 82 -16.95 4.34 5.79
C PRO A 82 -15.73 5.24 5.59
N GLY A 83 -14.98 5.52 6.65
CA GLY A 83 -13.73 6.27 6.59
C GLY A 83 -12.62 5.48 5.90
N VAL A 84 -12.51 4.18 6.18
CA VAL A 84 -11.57 3.27 5.51
C VAL A 84 -11.96 3.06 4.05
N GLU A 85 -13.25 2.81 3.77
CA GLU A 85 -13.76 2.70 2.40
C GLU A 85 -13.44 3.96 1.58
N GLY A 86 -13.78 5.13 2.10
CA GLY A 86 -13.52 6.40 1.42
C GLY A 86 -12.04 6.66 1.21
N GLU A 87 -11.18 6.24 2.13
CA GLU A 87 -9.74 6.34 1.96
C GLU A 87 -9.19 5.44 0.85
N ILE A 88 -9.62 4.18 0.82
CA ILE A 88 -9.22 3.24 -0.22
C ILE A 88 -9.65 3.76 -1.59
N ALA A 89 -10.89 4.24 -1.71
CA ALA A 89 -11.42 4.81 -2.95
C ALA A 89 -10.59 6.03 -3.44
N ARG A 90 -10.18 6.94 -2.53
CA ARG A 90 -9.32 8.08 -2.89
C ARG A 90 -7.95 7.65 -3.38
N ILE A 91 -7.33 6.66 -2.72
CA ILE A 91 -6.02 6.14 -3.13
C ILE A 91 -6.12 5.45 -4.50
N GLU A 92 -7.14 4.62 -4.69
CA GLU A 92 -7.39 3.92 -5.96
C GLU A 92 -7.62 4.90 -7.12
N GLN A 93 -8.45 5.93 -6.91
CA GLN A 93 -8.68 6.97 -7.90
C GLN A 93 -7.36 7.65 -8.31
N ARG A 94 -6.57 8.13 -7.34
CA ARG A 94 -5.27 8.79 -7.59
C ARG A 94 -4.27 7.87 -8.28
N PHE A 95 -4.28 6.59 -7.92
CA PHE A 95 -3.45 5.58 -8.56
C PHE A 95 -3.80 5.42 -10.04
N ASN A 96 -5.09 5.28 -10.35
CA ASN A 96 -5.56 5.14 -11.73
C ASN A 96 -5.28 6.40 -12.57
N GLU A 97 -5.50 7.59 -12.03
CA GLU A 97 -5.17 8.87 -12.68
C GLU A 97 -3.68 8.99 -13.03
N THR A 98 -2.80 8.62 -12.08
CA THR A 98 -1.35 8.71 -12.27
C THR A 98 -0.87 7.72 -13.34
N ARG A 99 -1.44 6.51 -13.36
CA ARG A 99 -1.11 5.50 -14.38
C ARG A 99 -1.50 5.90 -15.80
N VAL A 100 -2.64 6.55 -15.97
CA VAL A 100 -3.09 7.02 -17.29
C VAL A 100 -2.10 8.03 -17.87
N THR A 101 -1.53 8.87 -17.01
CA THR A 101 -0.57 9.91 -17.40
C THR A 101 0.77 9.34 -17.89
N GLU A 102 1.18 8.17 -17.39
CA GLU A 102 2.40 7.49 -17.86
C GLU A 102 2.21 6.80 -19.22
N VAL A 103 1.00 6.32 -19.53
CA VAL A 103 0.68 5.70 -20.83
C VAL A 103 0.55 6.74 -21.94
N GLN A 104 0.11 7.97 -21.62
CA GLN A 104 -0.05 9.05 -22.60
C GLN A 104 1.25 9.78 -22.99
N HIS A 105 2.33 9.66 -22.21
CA HIS A 105 3.65 10.23 -22.56
C HIS A 105 4.59 9.23 -23.26
N ALA A 106 4.17 7.97 -23.40
CA ALA A 106 4.92 6.92 -24.08
C ALA A 106 4.40 6.60 -25.50
N ALA A 107 3.42 7.36 -25.99
CA ALA A 107 2.83 7.28 -27.33
C ALA A 107 3.08 8.59 -28.09
#